data_AF-A0A2U3ICG0-F1
#
_entry.id   AF-A0A2U3ICG0-F1
#
_cell.length_a   1.000
_cell.length_b   1.000
_cell.length_c   1.000
_cell.angle_alpha   90.00
_cell.angle_beta   90.00
_cell.angle_gamma   90.00
#
_symmetry.space_group_name_H-M   'P 1'
#
loop_
_entity.id
_entity.type
_entity.pdbx_description
1 polymer ?
#
loop_
_entity_poly.entity_id
_entity_poly.type
_entity_poly.pdbx_seq_one_letter_code
_entity_poly.pdbx_strand_id
1 'polypeptide(L)'
;MTVAELIDALRGADPTSRVLFLGEYADTDEADEVCEVAIPRDAWTCDSGRYAGREYSVRYPGPPAQRDNAYSEVKQVSERVVVLSSGPTNLRFDPYMSSERPD
;
A
#
# COMPACT_ATOMS: atom_id res chain seq x y z
N MET A 1 16.29 -5.88 10.02
CA MET A 1 16.13 -7.18 9.37
C MET A 1 17.30 -7.46 8.44
N THR A 2 17.86 -8.66 8.50
CA THR A 2 18.83 -9.18 7.53
C THR A 2 18.16 -9.61 6.22
N VAL A 3 18.95 -9.80 5.16
CA VAL A 3 18.44 -10.31 3.87
C VAL A 3 17.77 -11.68 4.02
N ALA A 4 18.33 -12.57 4.85
CA ALA A 4 17.77 -13.91 5.06
C ALA A 4 16.40 -13.86 5.74
N GLU A 5 16.26 -13.01 6.76
CA GLU A 5 14.98 -12.79 7.45
C GLU A 5 13.93 -12.17 6.52
N LEU A 6 14.33 -11.21 5.68
CA LEU A 6 13.43 -10.62 4.68
C LEU A 6 12.95 -11.67 3.67
N ILE A 7 13.86 -12.48 3.13
CA ILE A 7 13.49 -13.55 2.19
C ILE A 7 12.54 -14.56 2.85
N ASP A 8 12.80 -14.93 4.10
CA ASP A 8 11.94 -15.85 4.84
C ASP A 8 10.54 -15.25 5.07
N ALA A 9 10.47 -13.97 5.45
CA ALA A 9 9.22 -13.24 5.62
C ALA A 9 8.42 -13.13 4.30
N LEU A 10 9.10 -12.94 3.17
CA LEU A 10 8.48 -12.83 1.84
C LEU A 10 8.13 -14.18 1.20
N ARG A 11 8.57 -15.31 1.76
CA ARG A 11 8.41 -16.64 1.14
C ARG A 11 6.95 -16.99 0.82
N GLY A 12 6.01 -16.50 1.62
CA GLY A 12 4.56 -16.73 1.43
C GLY A 12 3.85 -15.66 0.61
N ALA A 13 4.53 -14.60 0.20
CA ALA A 13 3.92 -13.52 -0.58
C ALA A 13 3.64 -13.98 -2.03
N ASP A 14 2.60 -13.42 -2.65
CA ASP A 14 2.39 -13.56 -4.09
C ASP A 14 3.59 -12.91 -4.82
N PRO A 15 4.31 -13.63 -5.70
CA PRO A 15 5.51 -13.14 -6.37
C PRO A 15 5.25 -11.95 -7.31
N THR A 16 3.99 -11.71 -7.68
CA THR A 16 3.58 -10.54 -8.47
C THR A 16 3.24 -9.32 -7.61
N SER A 17 3.30 -9.45 -6.28
CA SER A 17 2.98 -8.37 -5.35
C SER A 17 3.91 -7.18 -5.51
N ARG A 18 3.36 -5.99 -5.34
CA ARG A 18 4.13 -4.75 -5.26
C ARG A 18 4.68 -4.56 -3.85
N VAL A 19 5.99 -4.33 -3.74
CA VAL A 19 6.61 -3.95 -2.46
C VAL A 19 6.46 -2.45 -2.26
N LEU A 20 5.86 -2.05 -1.14
CA LEU A 20 5.68 -0.68 -0.68
C LEU A 20 6.57 -0.46 0.54
N PHE A 21 7.24 0.68 0.60
CA PHE A 21 8.05 1.07 1.76
C PHE A 21 7.50 2.38 2.34
N LEU A 22 7.25 2.39 3.65
CA LEU A 22 6.86 3.57 4.40
C LEU A 22 8.12 4.28 4.91
N GLY A 23 8.82 4.96 4.00
CA GLY A 23 9.97 5.78 4.35
C GLY A 23 9.57 7.21 4.68
N GLU A 24 10.27 7.83 5.63
CA GLU A 24 10.43 9.29 5.64
C GLU A 24 11.46 9.69 4.58
N TYR A 25 11.39 10.94 4.13
CA TYR A 25 12.30 11.52 3.15
C TYR A 25 13.75 11.27 3.57
N ALA A 26 14.44 10.34 2.92
CA ALA A 26 15.77 9.91 3.30
C ALA A 26 16.78 10.08 2.14
N ASP A 27 17.85 10.83 2.40
CA ASP A 27 19.09 10.73 1.63
C ASP A 27 19.80 9.39 1.93
N THR A 28 20.84 9.04 1.16
CA THR A 28 21.49 7.72 1.28
C THR A 28 22.10 7.40 2.65
N ASP A 29 22.45 8.43 3.43
CA ASP A 29 22.93 8.33 4.81
C ASP A 29 21.81 8.27 5.86
N GLU A 30 20.56 8.49 5.44
CA GLU A 30 19.33 8.36 6.24
C GLU A 30 18.63 7.03 5.94
N ALA A 31 19.35 6.05 5.40
CA ALA A 31 18.82 4.72 5.12
C ALA A 31 18.47 3.97 6.42
N ASP A 32 17.18 3.75 6.66
CA ASP A 32 16.70 3.01 7.81
C ASP A 32 16.63 1.49 7.59
N GLU A 33 16.77 0.75 8.68
CA GLU A 33 16.57 -0.70 8.72
C GLU A 33 15.07 -1.06 8.60
N VAL A 34 14.73 -2.03 7.74
CA VAL A 34 13.37 -2.60 7.71
C VAL A 34 13.12 -3.36 9.02
N CYS A 35 12.10 -2.95 9.76
CA CYS A 35 11.71 -3.53 11.03
C CYS A 35 10.45 -4.42 10.90
N GLU A 36 9.50 -4.06 10.05
CA GLU A 36 8.26 -4.84 9.86
C GLU A 36 8.02 -5.18 8.38
N VAL A 37 7.48 -6.38 8.16
CA VAL A 37 6.98 -6.86 6.87
C VAL A 37 5.53 -7.28 7.08
N ALA A 38 4.61 -6.63 6.37
CA ALA A 38 3.20 -6.97 6.36
C ALA A 38 2.75 -7.45 4.98
N ILE A 39 2.09 -8.60 4.94
CA ILE A 39 1.51 -9.17 3.71
C ILE A 39 -0.02 -9.15 3.87
N PRO A 40 -0.73 -8.14 3.35
CA PRO A 40 -2.17 -8.06 3.45
C PRO A 40 -2.85 -9.23 2.75
N ARG A 41 -3.86 -9.80 3.39
CA ARG A 41 -4.66 -10.88 2.81
C ARG A 41 -5.48 -10.41 1.60
N ASP A 42 -5.93 -9.16 1.62
CA ASP A 42 -6.77 -8.58 0.59
C ASP A 42 -5.96 -7.71 -0.36
N ALA A 43 -6.41 -7.65 -1.60
CA ALA A 43 -5.80 -6.79 -2.61
C ALA A 43 -6.07 -5.31 -2.28
N TRP A 44 -5.13 -4.46 -2.68
CA TRP A 44 -5.24 -3.02 -2.58
C TRP A 44 -5.72 -2.45 -3.91
N THR A 45 -6.34 -1.28 -3.87
CA THR A 45 -6.63 -0.52 -5.07
C THR A 45 -5.46 0.42 -5.35
N CYS A 46 -4.86 0.28 -6.53
CA CYS A 46 -4.03 1.29 -7.15
C CYS A 46 -4.91 2.21 -7.99
N ASP A 47 -4.94 3.48 -7.62
CA ASP A 47 -5.74 4.50 -8.27
C ASP A 47 -4.82 5.57 -8.83
N SER A 48 -4.93 5.80 -10.13
CA SER A 48 -4.08 6.72 -10.87
C SER A 48 -4.90 7.52 -11.86
N GLY A 49 -4.45 8.72 -12.16
CA GLY A 49 -5.11 9.61 -13.11
C GLY A 49 -4.63 11.03 -12.92
N ARG A 50 -5.53 11.99 -13.17
CA ARG A 50 -5.26 13.41 -12.96
C ARG A 50 -6.25 14.00 -11.95
N TYR A 51 -5.73 14.81 -11.03
CA TYR A 51 -6.50 15.59 -10.08
C TYR A 51 -6.09 17.06 -10.22
N ALA A 52 -7.05 17.93 -10.53
CA ALA A 52 -6.78 19.36 -10.79
C ALA A 52 -5.64 19.59 -11.81
N GLY A 53 -5.58 18.75 -12.85
CA GLY A 53 -4.57 18.82 -13.92
C GLY A 53 -3.18 18.24 -13.55
N ARG A 54 -3.00 17.72 -12.32
CA ARG A 54 -1.76 17.07 -11.88
C ARG A 54 -1.93 15.57 -11.84
N GLU A 55 -0.90 14.83 -12.27
CA GLU A 55 -0.90 13.38 -12.19
C GLU A 55 -0.82 12.91 -10.75
N TYR A 56 -1.56 11.84 -10.43
CA TYR A 56 -1.51 11.18 -9.14
C TYR A 56 -1.45 9.66 -9.32
N SER A 57 -0.85 8.99 -8.34
CA SER A 57 -0.93 7.55 -8.16
C SER A 57 -0.93 7.27 -6.67
N VAL A 58 -2.01 6.69 -6.17
CA VAL A 58 -2.18 6.36 -4.75
C VAL A 58 -2.58 4.90 -4.62
N ARG A 59 -2.19 4.30 -3.50
CA ARG A 59 -2.54 2.93 -3.14
C ARG A 59 -3.25 2.95 -1.81
N TYR A 60 -4.39 2.26 -1.73
CA TYR A 60 -5.15 2.16 -0.50
C TYR A 60 -5.76 0.76 -0.35
N PRO A 61 -5.93 0.28 0.90
CA PRO A 61 -6.58 -1.00 1.14
C PRO A 61 -8.06 -0.95 0.74
N GLY A 62 -8.57 -2.06 0.22
CA GLY A 62 -9.99 -2.23 -0.08
C GLY A 62 -10.40 -1.86 -1.51
N PRO A 63 -11.71 -1.90 -1.80
CA PRO A 63 -12.24 -1.73 -3.14
C PRO A 63 -12.11 -0.29 -3.64
N PRO A 64 -12.21 -0.06 -4.96
CA PRO A 64 -12.06 1.27 -5.53
C PRO A 64 -13.10 2.26 -5.00
N ALA A 65 -12.64 3.44 -4.59
CA ALA A 65 -13.50 4.51 -4.12
C ALA A 65 -14.08 5.30 -5.29
N GLN A 66 -15.30 5.81 -5.12
CA GLN A 66 -15.89 6.75 -6.07
C GLN A 66 -15.11 8.07 -6.07
N ARG A 67 -14.79 8.58 -7.26
CA ARG A 67 -14.12 9.87 -7.45
C ARG A 67 -15.11 10.97 -7.82
N ASP A 68 -14.80 12.19 -7.39
CA ASP A 68 -15.54 13.37 -7.80
C ASP A 68 -15.15 13.82 -9.23
N ASN A 69 -15.83 14.86 -9.72
CA ASN A 69 -15.64 15.37 -11.08
C ASN A 69 -14.31 16.12 -11.29
N ALA A 70 -13.54 16.41 -10.25
CA ALA A 70 -12.22 17.03 -10.37
C ALA A 70 -11.13 16.02 -10.76
N TYR A 71 -11.45 14.73 -10.72
CA TYR A 71 -10.62 13.66 -11.23
C TYR A 71 -10.92 13.39 -12.70
N SER A 72 -9.88 13.21 -13.50
CA SER A 72 -9.98 12.79 -14.90
C SER A 72 -9.01 11.66 -15.20
N GLU A 73 -9.29 10.89 -16.25
CA GLU A 73 -8.45 9.77 -16.71
C GLU A 73 -8.18 8.73 -15.61
N VAL A 74 -9.16 8.55 -14.71
CA VAL A 74 -9.06 7.65 -13.56
C VAL A 74 -8.97 6.20 -14.02
N LYS A 75 -7.91 5.53 -13.58
CA LYS A 75 -7.72 4.09 -13.72
C LYS A 75 -7.53 3.48 -12.33
N GLN A 76 -8.37 2.50 -12.03
CA GLN A 76 -8.34 1.75 -10.78
C GLN A 76 -8.02 0.28 -11.08
N VAL A 77 -6.99 -0.25 -10.42
CA VAL A 77 -6.52 -1.63 -10.59
C VAL A 77 -6.40 -2.27 -9.21
N SER A 78 -6.88 -3.51 -9.09
CA SER A 78 -6.67 -4.33 -7.89
C SER A 78 -5.29 -5.00 -7.97
N GLU A 79 -4.46 -4.84 -6.94
CA GLU A 79 -3.11 -5.40 -6.88
C GLU A 79 -2.78 -5.99 -5.51
N ARG A 80 -1.95 -7.04 -5.50
CA ARG A 80 -1.37 -7.58 -4.27
C ARG A 80 -0.19 -6.72 -3.85
N VAL A 81 -0.04 -6.50 -2.55
CA VAL A 81 1.04 -5.66 -2.02
C VAL A 81 1.74 -6.35 -0.86
N VAL A 82 2.98 -5.94 -0.61
CA VAL A 82 3.72 -6.19 0.62
C VAL A 82 4.13 -4.83 1.16
N VAL A 83 3.92 -4.58 2.45
CA VAL A 83 4.29 -3.31 3.08
C VAL A 83 5.49 -3.54 4.00
N LEU A 84 6.52 -2.74 3.80
CA LEU A 84 7.73 -2.67 4.61
C LEU A 84 7.75 -1.35 5.39
N SER A 85 8.21 -1.36 6.63
CA SER A 85 8.41 -0.15 7.43
C SER A 85 9.72 -0.18 8.19
N SER A 86 10.26 1.01 8.48
CA SER A 86 11.45 1.18 9.33
C SER A 86 11.15 1.18 10.83
N GLY A 87 9.87 1.09 11.23
CA GLY A 87 9.47 1.05 12.62
C GLY A 87 8.04 0.53 12.81
N PRO A 88 7.57 0.45 14.07
CA PRO A 88 6.23 -0.04 14.39
C PRO A 88 5.14 0.74 13.66
N THR A 89 4.23 0.03 13.00
CA THR A 89 3.11 0.65 12.31
C THR A 89 1.78 0.36 13.01
N ASN A 90 0.87 1.32 12.98
CA ASN A 90 -0.53 1.10 13.38
C ASN A 90 -1.38 0.57 12.21
N LEU A 91 -0.76 -0.05 11.20
CA LEU A 91 -1.46 -0.60 10.04
C LEU A 91 -2.36 -1.75 10.49
N ARG A 92 -3.67 -1.53 10.36
CA ARG A 92 -4.68 -2.57 10.56
C ARG A 92 -5.24 -2.95 9.19
N PHE A 93 -4.95 -4.17 8.75
CA PHE A 93 -5.55 -4.75 7.55
C PHE A 93 -6.83 -5.49 7.97
N ASP A 94 -7.82 -4.75 8.47
CA ASP A 94 -9.08 -5.33 8.95
C ASP A 94 -10.01 -5.66 7.76
N PRO A 95 -10.60 -6.87 7.70
CA PRO A 95 -11.50 -7.27 6.61
C PRO A 95 -12.90 -6.65 6.66
N TYR A 96 -13.20 -5.79 7.64
CA TYR A 96 -14.58 -5.36 7.97
C TYR A 96 -14.93 -3.88 7.73
N MET A 97 -14.09 -3.08 7.06
CA MET A 97 -14.46 -1.69 6.68
C MET A 97 -15.47 -1.61 5.50
N SER A 98 -16.20 -2.71 5.22
CA SER A 98 -17.35 -2.76 4.30
C SER A 98 -18.61 -3.19 5.05
N SER A 99 -19.02 -2.47 6.09
CA SER A 99 -20.42 -2.38 6.51
C SER A 99 -20.59 -1.35 7.63
N GLU A 100 -21.75 -0.70 7.63
CA GLU A 100 -22.28 0.24 8.63
C GLU A 100 -21.90 1.73 8.47
N ARG A 101 -22.61 2.42 7.56
CA ARG A 101 -23.32 3.63 8.00
C ARG A 101 -24.73 3.21 8.40
N PRO A 102 -25.18 3.48 9.65
CA PRO A 102 -26.61 3.47 9.96
C PRO A 102 -27.29 4.70 9.36
N ASP A 103 -28.59 4.54 9.11
CA ASP A 103 -29.53 5.36 8.33
C ASP A 103 -29.45 6.89 8.48
#